data_AF-A0A929UBP9-F1
#
_entry.id   AF-A0A929UBP9-F1
#
_cell.length_a   1.000
_cell.length_b   1.000
_cell.length_c   1.000
_cell.angle_alpha   90.00
_cell.angle_beta   90.00
_cell.angle_gamma   90.00
#
_symmetry.space_group_name_H-M   'P 1'
#
loop_
_entity.id
_entity.type
_entity.pdbx_description
1 polymer ?
#
loop_
_entity_poly.entity_id
_entity_poly.type
_entity_poly.pdbx_seq_one_letter_code
_entity_poly.pdbx_strand_id
1 'polypeptide(L)'
;MKNQKWYPFAVALCVAILFYVALSRFDVVLSGAGSFLGFIRPVLISLAIAYVLDPLVMFFERTIFSKLKSEQLSRNFSVLLMVISVAVMIAILMIVMIPPLVSSITSLMTNLRNYTGTFSDMLEQLQESAAVVHLDLTKVTKGLISYINNFANQLPENLSRIASTSVSIGSGIFNGVISFILAIYVLLDKGKLMVGVKRLAFAILSEQKYVSYGDFWNRCNKILIRYIGGDLLDGLIVGMANCIFMMILR
;
A
#
# COMPACT_ATOMS: atom_id res chain seq x y z
N MET A 1 -18.59 9.48 50.50
CA MET A 1 -19.41 8.35 50.03
C MET A 1 -18.57 7.07 49.79
N LYS A 2 -17.65 6.71 50.70
CA LYS A 2 -16.61 5.67 50.43
C LYS A 2 -16.56 4.53 51.47
N ASN A 3 -17.63 4.29 52.23
CA ASN A 3 -17.61 3.33 53.36
C ASN A 3 -18.86 2.45 53.51
N GLN A 4 -19.60 2.19 52.43
CA GLN A 4 -20.71 1.23 52.44
C GLN A 4 -20.17 -0.14 51.99
N LYS A 5 -20.19 -1.14 52.89
CA LYS A 5 -19.66 -2.51 52.67
C LYS A 5 -20.25 -3.22 51.44
N TRP A 6 -21.37 -2.74 50.91
CA TRP A 6 -22.09 -3.30 49.75
C TRP A 6 -21.55 -2.86 48.38
N TYR A 7 -20.85 -1.72 48.29
CA TYR A 7 -20.29 -1.21 47.04
C TYR A 7 -19.32 -2.18 46.34
N PRO A 8 -18.32 -2.79 47.03
CA PRO A 8 -17.44 -3.75 46.38
C PRO A 8 -18.16 -5.00 45.88
N PHE A 9 -19.21 -5.46 46.58
CA PHE A 9 -20.03 -6.59 46.12
C PHE A 9 -20.86 -6.23 44.89
N ALA A 10 -21.45 -5.02 44.85
CA ALA A 10 -22.20 -4.55 43.69
C ALA A 10 -21.29 -4.40 42.45
N VAL A 11 -20.07 -3.86 42.62
CA VAL A 11 -19.09 -3.75 41.54
C VAL A 11 -18.64 -5.13 41.07
N ALA A 12 -18.33 -6.05 41.98
CA ALA A 12 -17.94 -7.43 41.64
C ALA A 12 -19.05 -8.15 40.86
N LEU A 13 -20.31 -7.98 41.26
CA LEU A 13 -21.46 -8.61 40.62
C LEU A 13 -21.73 -8.00 39.24
N CYS A 14 -21.60 -6.68 39.08
CA CYS A 14 -21.61 -6.03 37.77
C CYS A 14 -20.51 -6.55 36.85
N VAL A 15 -19.27 -6.65 37.34
CA VAL A 15 -18.13 -7.16 36.56
C VAL A 15 -18.35 -8.63 36.17
N ALA A 16 -18.88 -9.46 37.08
CA ALA A 16 -19.19 -10.86 36.79
C ALA A 16 -20.29 -11.02 35.73
N ILE A 17 -21.35 -10.21 35.77
CA ILE A 17 -22.40 -10.20 34.75
C ILE A 17 -21.83 -9.74 33.40
N LEU A 18 -21.02 -8.68 33.39
CA LEU A 18 -20.42 -8.16 32.16
C LEU A 18 -19.43 -9.17 31.55
N PHE A 19 -18.68 -9.87 32.39
CA PHE A 19 -17.78 -10.96 31.99
C PHE A 19 -18.55 -12.17 31.45
N TYR A 20 -19.65 -12.55 32.09
CA TYR A 20 -20.54 -13.62 31.60
C TYR A 20 -21.17 -13.26 30.24
N VAL A 21 -21.68 -12.04 30.09
CA VAL A 21 -22.22 -11.56 28.81
C VAL A 21 -21.13 -11.56 27.73
N ALA A 22 -19.92 -11.11 28.06
CA ALA A 22 -18.79 -11.11 27.14
C ALA A 22 -18.38 -12.52 26.68
N LEU A 23 -18.38 -13.51 27.58
CA LEU A 23 -18.13 -14.91 27.23
C LEU A 23 -19.30 -15.54 26.46
N SER A 24 -20.54 -15.21 26.81
CA SER A 24 -21.73 -15.75 26.13
C SER A 24 -21.93 -15.21 24.71
N ARG A 25 -21.42 -14.00 24.44
CA ARG A 25 -21.48 -13.32 23.13
C ARG A 25 -20.07 -13.05 22.62
N PHE A 26 -19.21 -14.07 22.68
CA PHE A 26 -17.81 -13.94 22.27
C PHE A 26 -17.68 -13.39 20.84
N ASP A 27 -18.56 -13.81 19.92
CA ASP A 27 -18.60 -13.29 18.54
C ASP A 27 -18.90 -11.79 18.46
N VAL A 28 -19.80 -11.27 19.29
CA VAL A 28 -20.15 -9.84 19.31
C VAL A 28 -19.02 -9.03 19.92
N VAL A 29 -18.37 -9.53 20.98
CA VAL A 29 -17.20 -8.88 21.58
C VAL A 29 -16.02 -8.87 20.61
N LEU A 30 -15.76 -9.99 19.93
CA LEU A 30 -14.69 -10.10 18.95
C LEU A 30 -14.96 -9.25 17.72
N SER A 31 -16.21 -9.19 17.25
CA SER A 31 -16.62 -8.28 16.17
C SER A 31 -16.52 -6.81 16.58
N GLY A 32 -16.88 -6.45 17.81
CA GLY A 32 -16.73 -5.10 18.34
C GLY A 32 -15.27 -4.68 18.45
N ALA A 33 -14.41 -5.57 18.96
CA ALA A 33 -12.97 -5.37 19.00
C ALA A 33 -12.37 -5.26 17.58
N GLY A 34 -12.83 -6.08 16.64
CA GLY A 34 -12.45 -6.04 15.24
C GLY A 34 -12.81 -4.70 14.57
N SER A 35 -14.02 -4.19 14.82
CA SER A 35 -14.45 -2.88 14.35
C SER A 35 -13.60 -1.75 14.95
N PHE A 36 -13.29 -1.81 16.24
CA PHE A 36 -12.41 -0.84 16.90
C PHE A 36 -10.99 -0.86 16.33
N LEU A 37 -10.42 -2.05 16.11
CA LEU A 37 -9.16 -2.23 15.38
C LEU A 37 -9.25 -1.64 13.96
N GLY A 38 -10.38 -1.81 13.29
CA GLY A 38 -10.69 -1.18 11.99
C GLY A 38 -10.47 0.34 11.99
N PHE A 39 -10.93 1.04 13.02
CA PHE A 39 -10.74 2.49 13.15
C PHE A 39 -9.30 2.89 13.45
N ILE A 40 -8.54 2.05 14.16
CA ILE A 40 -7.14 2.34 14.54
C ILE A 40 -6.14 1.96 13.44
N ARG A 41 -6.50 1.02 12.54
CA ARG A 41 -5.67 0.60 11.39
C ARG A 41 -5.02 1.75 10.61
N PRO A 42 -5.73 2.81 10.15
CA PRO A 42 -5.10 3.90 9.41
C PRO A 42 -4.03 4.63 10.24
N VAL A 43 -4.24 4.76 11.55
CA VAL A 43 -3.25 5.36 12.46
C VAL A 43 -2.01 4.47 12.57
N LEU A 44 -2.17 3.15 12.71
CA LEU A 44 -1.04 2.22 12.73
C LEU A 44 -0.24 2.23 11.43
N ILE A 45 -0.94 2.27 10.29
CA ILE A 45 -0.30 2.38 8.97
C ILE A 45 0.47 3.70 8.87
N SER A 46 -0.10 4.81 9.34
CA SER A 46 0.59 6.11 9.35
C SER A 46 1.85 6.11 10.23
N LEU A 47 1.83 5.41 11.38
CA LEU A 47 2.99 5.21 12.24
C LEU A 47 4.07 4.38 11.55
N ALA A 48 3.69 3.35 10.80
CA ALA A 48 4.63 2.54 10.03
C ALA A 48 5.28 3.35 8.89
N ILE A 49 4.48 4.10 8.12
CA ILE A 49 4.98 4.99 7.07
C ILE A 49 5.92 6.04 7.68
N ALA A 50 5.51 6.64 8.80
CA ALA A 50 6.31 7.60 9.52
C ALA A 50 7.69 7.04 9.90
N TYR A 51 7.71 5.81 10.41
CA TYR A 51 8.95 5.13 10.78
C TYR A 51 9.88 4.89 9.58
N VAL A 52 9.33 4.52 8.43
CA VAL A 52 10.10 4.31 7.18
C VAL A 52 10.67 5.62 6.62
N LEU A 53 9.96 6.73 6.79
CA LEU A 53 10.39 8.06 6.31
C LEU A 53 11.33 8.79 7.28
N ASP A 54 11.42 8.34 8.54
CA ASP A 54 12.27 8.96 9.56
C ASP A 54 13.77 9.01 9.18
N PRO A 55 14.39 7.95 8.63
CA PRO A 55 15.79 7.99 8.19
C PRO A 55 16.04 9.05 7.09
N LEU A 56 15.08 9.23 6.18
CA LEU A 56 15.13 10.27 5.14
C LEU A 56 15.11 11.67 5.75
N VAL A 57 14.21 11.92 6.71
CA VAL A 57 14.16 13.22 7.40
C VAL A 57 15.43 13.47 8.19
N MET A 58 15.95 12.48 8.90
CA MET A 58 17.23 12.59 9.62
C MET A 58 18.41 12.87 8.67
N PHE A 59 18.39 12.33 7.45
CA PHE A 59 19.40 12.60 6.44
C PHE A 59 19.38 14.08 6.00
N PHE A 60 18.20 14.64 5.72
CA PHE A 60 18.05 16.06 5.39
C PHE A 60 18.39 16.97 6.57
N GLU A 61 17.99 16.59 7.78
CA GLU A 61 18.25 17.34 9.01
C GLU A 61 19.75 17.46 9.28
N ARG A 62 20.50 16.34 9.15
CA ARG A 62 21.95 16.31 9.41
C ARG A 62 22.78 16.87 8.26
N THR A 63 22.34 16.70 7.02
CA THR A 63 23.13 17.12 5.85
C THR A 63 22.92 18.59 5.52
N ILE A 64 21.66 19.03 5.44
CA ILE A 64 21.30 20.36 4.90
C ILE A 64 21.07 21.35 6.03
N PHE A 65 20.38 20.94 7.09
CA PHE A 65 19.92 21.85 8.15
C PHE A 65 20.72 21.76 9.46
N SER A 66 21.88 21.09 9.45
CA SER A 66 22.74 20.93 10.64
C SER A 66 23.27 22.24 11.23
N LYS A 67 23.26 23.34 10.45
CA LYS A 67 23.70 24.66 10.89
C LYS A 67 22.60 25.53 11.53
N LEU A 68 21.35 25.06 11.56
CA LEU A 68 20.27 25.80 12.21
C LEU A 68 20.31 25.65 13.73
N LYS A 69 20.21 26.78 14.45
CA LYS A 69 20.21 26.82 15.92
C LYS A 69 18.94 26.26 16.58
N SER A 70 17.86 26.08 15.82
CA SER A 70 16.57 25.60 16.34
C SER A 70 16.26 24.22 15.79
N GLU A 71 16.27 23.21 16.65
CA GLU A 71 15.94 21.82 16.30
C GLU A 71 14.52 21.69 15.74
N GLN A 72 13.57 22.48 16.27
CA GLN A 72 12.18 22.46 15.79
C GLN A 72 12.06 22.96 14.34
N LEU A 73 12.79 24.04 14.00
CA LEU A 73 12.78 24.60 12.65
C LEU A 73 13.52 23.67 11.68
N SER A 74 14.70 23.17 12.07
CA SER A 74 15.47 22.21 11.29
C SER A 74 14.63 20.99 10.90
N ARG A 75 13.90 20.44 11.87
CA ARG A 75 13.00 19.31 11.66
C ARG A 75 11.84 19.64 10.71
N ASN A 76 11.14 20.76 10.92
CA ASN A 76 10.00 21.14 10.07
C ASN A 76 10.42 21.32 8.60
N PHE A 77 11.56 21.99 8.35
CA PHE A 77 12.10 22.13 7.00
C PHE A 77 12.58 20.79 6.42
N SER A 78 13.13 19.91 7.24
CA SER A 78 13.55 18.56 6.81
C SER A 78 12.35 17.70 6.41
N VAL A 79 11.26 17.76 7.17
CA VAL A 79 9.99 17.07 6.82
C VAL A 79 9.42 17.64 5.53
N LEU A 80 9.41 18.96 5.36
CA LEU A 80 8.96 19.60 4.11
C LEU A 80 9.78 19.12 2.91
N LEU A 81 11.11 19.12 3.04
CA LEU A 81 12.01 18.69 1.97
C LEU A 81 11.84 17.20 1.66
N MET A 82 11.62 16.35 2.68
CA MET A 82 11.28 14.94 2.48
C MET A 82 9.98 14.77 1.71
N VAL A 83 8.92 15.50 2.05
CA VAL A 83 7.63 15.45 1.33
C VAL A 83 7.81 15.85 -0.14
N ILE A 84 8.56 16.92 -0.40
CA ILE A 84 8.88 17.35 -1.77
C ILE A 84 9.68 16.26 -2.50
N SER A 85 10.69 15.68 -1.86
CA SER A 85 11.51 14.61 -2.42
C SER A 85 10.67 13.38 -2.80
N VAL A 86 9.75 12.95 -1.93
CA VAL A 86 8.85 11.82 -2.19
C VAL A 86 7.88 12.14 -3.33
N ALA A 87 7.31 13.36 -3.37
CA ALA A 87 6.42 13.77 -4.44
C ALA A 87 7.13 13.81 -5.80
N VAL A 88 8.36 14.33 -5.86
CA VAL A 88 9.19 14.35 -7.07
C VAL A 88 9.54 12.92 -7.52
N MET A 89 9.94 12.05 -6.58
CA MET A 89 10.21 10.64 -6.85
C MET A 89 9.01 9.94 -7.51
N ILE A 90 7.80 10.12 -6.95
CA ILE A 90 6.57 9.56 -7.50
C ILE A 90 6.25 10.15 -8.88
N ALA A 91 6.40 11.46 -9.06
CA ALA A 91 6.16 12.12 -10.35
C ALA A 91 7.08 11.58 -11.46
N ILE A 92 8.37 11.40 -11.15
CA ILE A 92 9.34 10.80 -12.09
C ILE A 92 8.92 9.38 -12.44
N LEU A 93 8.58 8.56 -11.44
CA LEU A 93 8.10 7.18 -11.68
C LEU A 93 6.87 7.15 -12.59
N MET A 94 5.90 8.04 -12.38
CA MET A 94 4.71 8.12 -13.22
C MET A 94 5.05 8.50 -14.68
N ILE A 95 5.92 9.50 -14.88
CA ILE A 95 6.35 9.92 -16.23
C ILE A 95 7.10 8.80 -16.95
N VAL A 96 7.91 8.00 -16.24
CA VAL A 96 8.67 6.89 -16.83
C VAL A 96 7.79 5.65 -17.07
N MET A 97 6.82 5.35 -16.18
CA MET A 97 5.98 4.15 -16.24
C MET A 97 4.76 4.28 -17.17
N ILE A 98 4.09 5.44 -17.21
CA ILE A 98 2.84 5.60 -17.95
C ILE A 98 3.02 5.41 -19.47
N PRO A 99 4.03 6.00 -20.14
CA PRO A 99 4.14 5.88 -21.60
C PRO A 99 4.36 4.44 -22.08
N PRO A 100 5.25 3.63 -21.47
CA PRO A 100 5.38 2.21 -21.81
C PRO A 100 4.09 1.41 -21.61
N LEU A 101 3.33 1.70 -20.54
CA LEU A 101 2.05 1.03 -20.28
C LEU A 101 1.03 1.34 -21.37
N VAL A 102 0.88 2.63 -21.73
CA VAL A 102 -0.03 3.05 -22.80
C VAL A 102 0.37 2.43 -24.14
N SER A 103 1.67 2.48 -24.48
CA SER A 103 2.19 1.88 -25.72
C SER A 103 1.94 0.37 -25.79
N SER A 104 2.09 -0.33 -24.66
CA SER A 104 1.84 -1.77 -24.58
C SER A 104 0.35 -2.08 -24.80
N ILE A 105 -0.54 -1.30 -24.20
CA ILE A 105 -2.00 -1.45 -24.37
C ILE A 105 -2.40 -1.15 -25.82
N THR A 106 -1.95 -0.03 -26.39
CA THR A 106 -2.29 0.34 -27.78
C THR A 106 -1.73 -0.65 -28.79
N SER A 107 -0.51 -1.14 -28.59
CA SER A 107 0.09 -2.19 -29.41
C SER A 107 -0.71 -3.49 -29.31
N LEU A 108 -1.12 -3.89 -28.11
CA LEU A 108 -1.93 -5.09 -27.91
C LEU A 108 -3.30 -4.96 -28.60
N MET A 109 -3.99 -3.82 -28.46
CA MET A 109 -5.27 -3.59 -29.15
C MET A 109 -5.12 -3.59 -30.68
N THR A 110 -4.06 -2.97 -31.20
CA THR A 110 -3.79 -2.91 -32.65
C THR A 110 -3.51 -4.31 -33.21
N ASN A 111 -2.67 -5.10 -32.52
CA ASN A 111 -2.38 -6.47 -32.94
C ASN A 111 -3.62 -7.37 -32.86
N LEU A 112 -4.43 -7.26 -31.80
CA LEU A 112 -5.69 -8.00 -31.71
C LEU A 112 -6.64 -7.66 -32.86
N ARG A 113 -6.80 -6.38 -33.20
CA ARG A 113 -7.65 -5.96 -34.32
C ARG A 113 -7.13 -6.51 -35.66
N ASN A 114 -5.83 -6.44 -35.89
CA ASN A 114 -5.21 -7.00 -37.09
C ASN A 114 -5.38 -8.53 -37.17
N TYR A 115 -5.30 -9.25 -36.04
CA TYR A 115 -5.57 -10.68 -36.02
C TYR A 115 -7.03 -11.00 -36.32
N THR A 116 -8.00 -10.21 -35.83
CA THR A 116 -9.42 -10.45 -36.17
C THR A 116 -9.74 -10.21 -37.64
N GLY A 117 -9.14 -9.19 -38.26
CA GLY A 117 -9.29 -8.95 -39.70
C GLY A 117 -8.66 -10.06 -40.54
N THR A 118 -7.39 -10.38 -40.25
CA THR A 118 -6.66 -11.43 -40.98
C THR A 118 -7.32 -12.81 -40.83
N PHE A 119 -7.86 -13.13 -39.64
CA PHE A 119 -8.60 -14.38 -39.45
C PHE A 119 -9.91 -14.42 -40.23
N SER A 120 -10.61 -13.29 -40.36
CA SER A 120 -11.85 -13.20 -41.13
C SER A 120 -11.57 -13.40 -42.62
N ASP A 121 -10.53 -12.74 -43.15
CA ASP A 121 -10.10 -12.89 -44.55
C ASP A 121 -9.60 -14.31 -44.85
N MET A 122 -8.86 -14.93 -43.93
CA MET A 122 -8.43 -16.33 -44.07
C MET A 122 -9.61 -17.30 -44.07
N LEU A 123 -10.64 -17.06 -43.24
CA LEU A 123 -11.84 -17.89 -43.21
C LEU A 123 -12.66 -17.77 -44.50
N GLU A 124 -12.74 -16.57 -45.07
CA GLU A 124 -13.43 -16.30 -46.33
C GLU A 124 -12.71 -16.97 -47.51
N GLN A 125 -11.38 -16.84 -47.60
CA GLN A 125 -10.56 -17.51 -48.62
C GLN A 125 -10.59 -19.05 -48.49
N LEU A 126 -10.63 -19.58 -47.26
CA LEU A 126 -10.79 -21.02 -47.01
C LEU A 126 -12.17 -21.52 -47.47
N GLN A 127 -13.23 -20.73 -47.29
CA GLN A 127 -14.56 -21.08 -47.78
C GLN A 127 -14.64 -21.04 -49.31
N GLU A 128 -14.08 -20.01 -49.97
CA GLU A 128 -14.03 -19.96 -51.43
C GLU A 128 -13.24 -21.13 -52.02
N SER A 129 -12.07 -21.44 -51.45
CA SER A 129 -11.22 -22.54 -51.92
C SER A 129 -11.87 -23.91 -51.71
N ALA A 130 -12.62 -24.10 -50.62
CA ALA A 130 -13.32 -25.36 -50.34
C ALA A 130 -14.58 -25.54 -51.21
N ALA A 131 -15.24 -24.45 -51.59
CA ALA A 131 -16.36 -24.49 -52.55
C ALA A 131 -15.90 -24.96 -53.93
N VAL A 132 -14.69 -24.58 -54.37
CA VAL A 132 -14.08 -25.07 -55.63
C VAL A 132 -13.84 -26.59 -55.61
N VAL A 133 -13.56 -27.17 -54.44
CA VAL A 133 -13.24 -28.62 -54.26
C VAL A 133 -14.45 -29.44 -53.79
N HIS A 134 -15.65 -28.84 -53.67
CA HIS A 134 -16.88 -29.49 -53.16
C HIS A 134 -16.76 -30.08 -51.74
N LEU A 135 -15.92 -29.47 -50.89
CA LEU A 135 -15.79 -29.85 -49.49
C LEU A 135 -16.66 -28.96 -48.60
N ASP A 136 -17.62 -29.55 -47.87
CA ASP A 136 -18.50 -28.81 -46.96
C ASP A 136 -17.81 -28.54 -45.62
N LEU A 137 -17.07 -27.41 -45.55
CA LEU A 137 -16.40 -26.94 -44.34
C LEU A 137 -17.32 -26.12 -43.41
N THR A 138 -18.60 -25.96 -43.74
CA THR A 138 -19.53 -25.04 -43.07
C THR A 138 -19.62 -25.28 -41.56
N LYS A 139 -19.52 -26.53 -41.10
CA LYS A 139 -19.54 -26.88 -39.67
C LYS A 139 -18.28 -26.42 -38.93
N VAL A 140 -17.11 -26.51 -39.58
CA VAL A 140 -15.82 -26.10 -39.01
C VAL A 140 -15.75 -24.57 -38.93
N THR A 141 -16.18 -23.87 -39.98
CA THR A 141 -16.24 -22.40 -39.99
C THR A 141 -17.21 -21.86 -38.94
N LYS A 142 -18.41 -22.46 -38.83
CA LYS A 142 -19.38 -22.07 -37.79
C LYS A 142 -18.87 -22.32 -36.37
N GLY A 143 -18.14 -23.42 -36.15
CA GLY A 143 -17.49 -23.70 -34.87
C GLY A 143 -16.47 -22.61 -34.51
N LEU A 144 -15.57 -22.29 -35.44
CA LEU A 144 -14.55 -21.23 -35.24
C LEU A 144 -15.16 -19.85 -35.01
N ILE A 145 -16.19 -19.48 -35.77
CA ILE A 145 -16.93 -18.23 -35.57
C ILE A 145 -17.62 -18.21 -34.19
N SER A 146 -18.17 -19.34 -33.75
CA SER A 146 -18.74 -19.48 -32.40
C SER A 146 -17.68 -19.31 -31.31
N TYR A 147 -16.48 -19.87 -31.45
CA TYR A 147 -15.40 -19.69 -30.49
C TYR A 147 -14.91 -18.23 -30.44
N ILE A 148 -14.76 -17.58 -31.60
CA ILE A 148 -14.39 -16.17 -31.70
C ILE A 148 -15.46 -15.29 -31.05
N ASN A 149 -16.74 -15.52 -31.33
CA ASN A 149 -17.83 -14.76 -30.72
C ASN A 149 -17.90 -15.00 -29.21
N ASN A 150 -17.67 -16.22 -28.73
CA ASN A 150 -17.64 -16.50 -27.30
C ASN A 150 -16.46 -15.80 -26.61
N PHE A 151 -15.30 -15.75 -27.26
CA PHE A 151 -14.13 -15.02 -26.77
C PHE A 151 -14.34 -13.50 -26.78
N ALA A 152 -14.96 -12.97 -27.85
CA ALA A 152 -15.34 -11.57 -27.98
C ALA A 152 -16.39 -11.15 -26.94
N ASN A 153 -17.32 -12.05 -26.58
CA ASN A 153 -18.33 -11.80 -25.54
C ASN A 153 -17.74 -11.86 -24.11
N GLN A 154 -16.62 -12.59 -23.91
CA GLN A 154 -15.89 -12.62 -22.63
C GLN A 154 -14.90 -11.45 -22.47
N LEU A 155 -14.51 -10.79 -23.56
CA LEU A 155 -13.64 -9.60 -23.53
C LEU A 155 -14.23 -8.46 -22.65
N PRO A 156 -15.51 -8.08 -22.81
CA PRO A 156 -16.16 -7.07 -21.97
C PRO A 156 -16.15 -7.40 -20.47
N GLU A 157 -16.42 -8.66 -20.07
CA GLU A 157 -16.36 -9.04 -18.65
C GLU A 157 -14.96 -8.91 -18.07
N ASN A 158 -13.93 -9.28 -18.84
CA ASN A 158 -12.53 -9.11 -18.44
C ASN A 158 -12.14 -7.62 -18.38
N LEU A 159 -12.64 -6.80 -19.30
CA LEU A 159 -12.46 -5.34 -19.26
C LEU A 159 -13.16 -4.69 -18.05
N SER A 160 -14.37 -5.14 -17.70
CA SER A 160 -15.06 -4.69 -16.49
C SER A 160 -14.34 -5.10 -15.20
N ARG A 161 -13.69 -6.27 -15.18
CA ARG A 161 -12.80 -6.69 -14.08
C ARG A 161 -11.55 -5.82 -13.99
N ILE A 162 -10.94 -5.45 -15.12
CA ILE A 162 -9.81 -4.52 -15.16
C ILE A 162 -10.23 -3.12 -14.67
N ALA A 163 -11.40 -2.63 -15.10
CA ALA A 163 -11.94 -1.34 -14.68
C ALA A 163 -12.27 -1.30 -13.18
N SER A 164 -12.92 -2.33 -12.65
CA SER A 164 -13.22 -2.43 -11.21
C SER A 164 -11.95 -2.60 -10.36
N THR A 165 -10.96 -3.34 -10.84
CA THR A 165 -9.63 -3.41 -10.21
C THR A 165 -8.96 -2.04 -10.22
N SER A 166 -9.06 -1.28 -11.31
CA SER A 166 -8.52 0.08 -11.41
C SER A 166 -9.19 1.04 -10.42
N VAL A 167 -10.51 0.96 -10.26
CA VAL A 167 -11.25 1.73 -9.25
C VAL A 167 -10.80 1.36 -7.84
N SER A 168 -10.64 0.06 -7.55
CA SER A 168 -10.16 -0.42 -6.25
C SER A 168 -8.73 0.05 -5.95
N ILE A 169 -7.84 0.05 -6.95
CA ILE A 169 -6.48 0.60 -6.82
C ILE A 169 -6.56 2.10 -6.53
N GLY A 170 -7.41 2.84 -7.26
CA GLY A 170 -7.66 4.26 -7.03
C GLY A 170 -8.10 4.54 -5.59
N SER A 171 -9.08 3.79 -5.07
CA SER A 171 -9.53 3.90 -3.67
C SER A 171 -8.41 3.55 -2.67
N GLY A 172 -7.57 2.57 -2.99
CA GLY A 172 -6.38 2.23 -2.20
C GLY A 172 -5.37 3.37 -2.14
N ILE A 173 -5.11 4.03 -3.27
CA ILE A 173 -4.23 5.21 -3.35
C ILE A 173 -4.80 6.35 -2.49
N PHE A 174 -6.09 6.65 -2.58
CA PHE A 174 -6.72 7.68 -1.73
C PHE A 174 -6.53 7.40 -0.23
N ASN A 175 -6.77 6.15 0.22
CA ASN A 175 -6.51 5.76 1.61
C ASN A 175 -5.02 5.84 1.98
N GLY A 176 -4.13 5.52 1.05
CA GLY A 176 -2.69 5.70 1.19
C GLY A 176 -2.29 7.15 1.38
N VAL A 177 -2.86 8.08 0.60
CA VAL A 177 -2.63 9.53 0.72
C VAL A 177 -3.07 10.05 2.08
N ILE A 178 -4.25 9.64 2.57
CA ILE A 178 -4.73 10.01 3.91
C ILE A 178 -3.75 9.51 4.98
N SER A 179 -3.30 8.26 4.87
CA SER A 179 -2.33 7.67 5.80
C SER A 179 -0.98 8.38 5.74
N PHE A 180 -0.56 8.83 4.55
CA PHE A 180 0.66 9.60 4.34
C PHE A 180 0.58 11.00 4.97
N ILE A 181 -0.55 11.70 4.82
CA ILE A 181 -0.79 12.99 5.49
C ILE A 181 -0.72 12.82 7.01
N LEU A 182 -1.38 11.79 7.56
CA LEU A 182 -1.29 11.46 8.99
C LEU A 182 0.15 11.15 9.42
N ALA A 183 0.92 10.45 8.59
CA ALA A 183 2.32 10.17 8.88
C ALA A 183 3.16 11.46 8.97
N ILE A 184 2.89 12.47 8.13
CA ILE A 184 3.55 13.78 8.21
C ILE A 184 3.29 14.44 9.56
N TYR A 185 2.04 14.44 10.04
CA TYR A 185 1.69 14.98 11.36
C TYR A 185 2.44 14.23 12.49
N VAL A 186 2.49 12.90 12.40
CA VAL A 186 3.26 12.07 13.34
C VAL A 186 4.75 12.42 13.31
N LEU A 187 5.32 12.71 12.13
CA LEU A 187 6.72 13.10 12.00
C LEU A 187 7.01 14.47 12.60
N LEU A 188 6.13 15.44 12.40
CA LEU A 188 6.29 16.78 12.95
C LEU A 188 6.24 16.74 14.49
N ASP A 189 5.28 15.99 15.05
CA ASP A 189 5.07 15.91 16.50
C ASP A 189 5.74 14.71 17.18
N LYS A 190 6.60 13.93 16.49
CA LYS A 190 7.19 12.69 17.08
C LYS A 190 7.94 12.94 18.39
N GLY A 191 8.50 14.14 18.61
CA GLY A 191 9.08 14.51 19.90
C GLY A 191 8.05 14.46 21.05
N LYS A 192 6.88 15.09 20.87
CA LYS A 192 5.79 15.10 21.86
C LYS A 192 5.18 13.71 22.02
N LEU A 193 4.96 13.00 20.92
CA LEU A 193 4.42 11.64 20.92
C LEU A 193 5.33 10.68 21.70
N MET A 194 6.64 10.76 21.49
CA MET A 194 7.61 9.89 22.19
C MET A 194 7.69 10.19 23.68
N VAL A 195 7.54 11.45 24.11
CA VAL A 195 7.43 11.80 25.54
C VAL A 195 6.15 11.21 26.15
N GLY A 196 5.03 11.30 25.45
CA GLY A 196 3.77 10.69 25.88
C GLY A 196 3.88 9.17 26.04
N VAL A 197 4.43 8.48 25.03
CA VAL A 197 4.67 7.03 25.08
C VAL A 197 5.59 6.65 26.22
N LYS A 198 6.68 7.40 26.45
CA LYS A 198 7.60 7.15 27.58
C LYS A 198 6.91 7.32 28.93
N ARG A 199 6.07 8.34 29.10
CA ARG A 199 5.28 8.54 30.34
C ARG A 199 4.30 7.40 30.59
N LEU A 200 3.58 6.96 29.55
CA LEU A 200 2.66 5.83 29.65
C LEU A 200 3.40 4.52 29.95
N ALA A 201 4.53 4.28 29.27
CA ALA A 201 5.36 3.11 29.53
C ALA A 201 5.89 3.09 30.97
N PHE A 202 6.33 4.24 31.51
CA PHE A 202 6.78 4.34 32.90
C PHE A 202 5.63 4.16 33.92
N ALA A 203 4.40 4.56 33.57
CA ALA A 203 3.23 4.36 34.44
C ALA A 203 2.76 2.90 34.49
N ILE A 204 2.95 2.14 33.42
CA ILE A 204 2.48 0.75 33.29
C ILE A 204 3.55 -0.26 33.74
N LEU A 205 4.84 0.05 33.52
CA LEU A 205 5.95 -0.88 33.80
C LEU A 205 6.73 -0.48 35.06
N SER A 206 7.22 -1.48 35.79
CA SER A 206 8.21 -1.26 36.84
C SER A 206 9.55 -0.82 36.26
N GLU A 207 10.32 -0.05 37.02
CA GLU A 207 11.58 0.58 36.57
C GLU A 207 12.57 -0.42 35.94
N GLN A 208 12.78 -1.58 36.56
CA GLN A 208 13.64 -2.63 36.03
C GLN A 208 13.16 -3.18 34.68
N LYS A 209 11.85 -3.33 34.50
CA LYS A 209 11.27 -3.82 33.24
C LYS A 209 11.38 -2.75 32.16
N TYR A 210 11.15 -1.49 32.50
CA TYR A 210 11.28 -0.36 31.57
C TYR A 210 12.67 -0.29 30.92
N VAL A 211 13.74 -0.43 31.71
CA VAL A 211 15.11 -0.41 31.19
C VAL A 211 15.35 -1.59 30.24
N SER A 212 14.99 -2.81 30.66
CA SER A 212 15.20 -4.01 29.84
C SER A 212 14.42 -3.98 28.52
N TYR A 213 13.15 -3.57 28.54
CA TYR A 213 12.36 -3.42 27.31
C TYR A 213 12.84 -2.24 26.46
N GLY A 214 13.27 -1.14 27.09
CA GLY A 214 13.83 0.02 26.41
C GLY A 214 15.10 -0.34 25.62
N ASP A 215 16.00 -1.10 26.22
CA ASP A 215 17.22 -1.56 25.57
C ASP A 215 16.93 -2.50 24.39
N PHE A 216 16.01 -3.43 24.57
CA PHE A 216 15.56 -4.32 23.49
C PHE A 216 14.97 -3.53 22.32
N TRP A 217 14.06 -2.59 22.61
CA TRP A 217 13.44 -1.72 21.60
C TRP A 217 14.47 -0.83 20.90
N ASN A 218 15.44 -0.29 21.64
CA ASN A 218 16.47 0.55 21.06
C ASN A 218 17.40 -0.24 20.13
N ARG A 219 17.71 -1.50 20.47
CA ARG A 219 18.44 -2.42 19.58
C ARG A 219 17.65 -2.71 18.31
N CYS A 220 16.37 -3.07 18.43
CA CYS A 220 15.49 -3.30 17.29
C CYS A 220 15.41 -2.07 16.39
N ASN A 221 15.20 -0.90 16.99
CA ASN A 221 15.13 0.38 16.29
C ASN A 221 16.41 0.67 15.50
N LYS A 222 17.59 0.44 16.11
CA LYS A 222 18.87 0.66 15.44
C LYS A 222 19.09 -0.29 14.25
N ILE A 223 18.65 -1.55 14.36
CA ILE A 223 18.76 -2.54 13.29
C ILE A 223 17.81 -2.15 12.15
N LEU A 224 16.54 -1.85 12.45
CA LEU A 224 15.53 -1.50 11.46
C LEU A 224 15.88 -0.21 10.71
N ILE A 225 16.29 0.85 11.40
CA ILE A 225 16.69 2.11 10.73
C ILE A 225 17.89 1.88 9.80
N ARG A 226 18.87 1.07 10.21
CA ARG A 226 20.02 0.72 9.36
C ARG A 226 19.61 -0.13 8.17
N TYR A 227 18.70 -1.08 8.37
CA TYR A 227 18.15 -1.90 7.29
C TYR A 227 17.42 -1.03 6.27
N ILE A 228 16.47 -0.19 6.71
CA ILE A 228 15.69 0.70 5.83
C ILE A 228 16.62 1.65 5.06
N GLY A 229 17.60 2.25 5.74
CA GLY A 229 18.58 3.12 5.08
C GLY A 229 19.45 2.37 4.06
N GLY A 230 19.83 1.13 4.38
CA GLY A 230 20.58 0.26 3.46
C GLY A 230 19.76 -0.14 2.23
N ASP A 231 18.51 -0.55 2.43
CA ASP A 231 17.57 -0.95 1.37
C ASP A 231 17.24 0.21 0.44
N LEU A 232 17.11 1.43 1.01
CA LEU A 232 16.91 2.65 0.22
C LEU A 232 18.14 3.00 -0.64
N LEU A 233 19.35 2.83 -0.08
CA LEU A 233 20.61 3.03 -0.82
C LEU A 233 20.80 1.97 -1.90
N ASP A 234 20.47 0.71 -1.62
CA ASP A 234 20.52 -0.38 -2.58
C ASP A 234 19.58 -0.12 -3.76
N GLY A 235 18.33 0.26 -3.48
CA GLY A 235 17.36 0.66 -4.50
C GLY A 235 17.83 1.85 -5.36
N LEU A 236 18.51 2.83 -4.75
CA LEU A 236 19.08 3.97 -5.47
C LEU A 236 20.24 3.53 -6.40
N ILE A 237 21.12 2.63 -5.94
CA ILE A 237 22.22 2.09 -6.75
C ILE A 237 21.67 1.30 -7.94
N VAL A 238 20.71 0.39 -7.70
CA VAL A 238 20.06 -0.39 -8.77
C VAL A 238 19.35 0.52 -9.76
N GLY A 239 18.65 1.55 -9.28
CA GLY A 239 17.98 2.54 -10.12
C GLY A 239 18.95 3.32 -11.02
N MET A 240 20.08 3.79 -10.47
CA MET A 240 21.11 4.47 -11.26
C MET A 240 21.79 3.53 -12.26
N ALA A 241 22.11 2.30 -11.85
CA ALA A 241 22.70 1.30 -12.74
C ALA A 241 21.77 1.00 -13.93
N ASN A 242 20.48 0.82 -13.67
CA ASN A 242 19.48 0.59 -14.72
C ASN A 242 19.32 1.82 -15.63
N CYS A 243 19.36 3.04 -15.08
CA CYS A 243 19.31 4.27 -15.87
C CYS A 243 20.50 4.37 -16.84
N ILE A 244 21.72 4.10 -16.36
CA ILE A 244 22.93 4.08 -17.18
C ILE A 244 22.83 2.99 -18.26
N PHE A 245 22.38 1.78 -17.89
CA PHE A 245 22.21 0.68 -18.84
C PHE A 245 21.23 1.02 -19.96
N MET A 246 20.06 1.57 -19.64
CA MET A 246 19.09 2.02 -20.64
C MET A 246 19.59 3.19 -21.49
N MET A 247 20.44 4.06 -20.95
CA MET A 247 21.07 5.14 -21.71
C MET A 247 22.13 4.62 -22.70
N ILE A 248 22.82 3.52 -22.39
CA ILE A 248 23.80 2.87 -23.28
C ILE A 248 23.11 2.01 -24.37
N LEU A 249 22.00 1.35 -24.03
CA LEU A 249 21.22 0.51 -24.96
C LEU A 249 20.30 1.28 -25.91
N ARG A 250 20.18 2.60 -25.71
CA ARG A 250 19.43 3.50 -26.59
C ARG A 250 20.33 4.06 -27.68
#